data_AF-A0A1I7ZEK8-F1
#
_entry.id   AF-A0A1I7ZEK8-F1
#
_cell.length_a   1.000
_cell.length_b   1.000
_cell.length_c   1.000
_cell.angle_alpha   90.00
_cell.angle_beta   90.00
_cell.angle_gamma   90.00
#
_symmetry.space_group_name_H-M   'P 1'
#
loop_
_entity.id
_entity.type
_entity.pdbx_description
1 polymer ?
#
loop_
_entity_poly.entity_id
_entity_poly.type
_entity_poly.pdbx_seq_one_letter_code
_entity_poly.pdbx_strand_id
1 'polypeptide(L)'
;MARRAPFTLRFVFVPASPKMSKRRNAGARDTAKDIILGLEPSGAGPRRPKEGIANPPSRKVRSVSPTRKPLSRPSYPSQTSQAATTAFSPSVKSPTQTVYVQKADNGAINDLQQQLQQLQRQQNELLAAEQQARRRLQASQDALSRKLATADNAASTRDLDDLRKQLSNFENKVSWIVNVPYTSVQMMMLNQEVASMRSTVDRHSNDIMAVNSDVRSRPQVDPTKIANSNQQLEMKLRDIQGQLMQFKQTMDAEIADRVRVNQAQAENINRLQEYIRQQEASKNDLLQSLSRKGDQDQKKLSDESKRLNDRIQLITTEVNKNTTEREHRLREEMNQKINSLQSVSCTTTQFQHPTPSSKCSPILFYDTYIDSKVVKSDIDSRTASERENRKKQDDRFKAMNDAVEAMKVLQQTDKTKNKERFQKINEALATLEHHLEIGDKKVDKIVNAEIQARKLHEKALLAKMQELEDRVNKYLDGLNKAIEDASAGKENVKVPTLDTDAVCLIRLSQI
;
A
#
# COMPACT_ATOMS: atom_id res chain seq x y z
N MET A 1 -80.87 -22.16 -13.94
CA MET A 1 -81.52 -22.55 -12.67
C MET A 1 -80.40 -22.66 -11.63
N ALA A 2 -80.16 -21.67 -10.76
CA ALA A 2 -80.85 -21.41 -9.48
C ALA A 2 -80.79 -22.67 -8.58
N ARG A 3 -80.30 -22.71 -7.33
CA ARG A 3 -80.09 -21.70 -6.28
C ARG A 3 -79.33 -22.37 -5.10
N ARG A 4 -78.63 -21.55 -4.32
CA ARG A 4 -78.48 -21.53 -2.85
C ARG A 4 -78.10 -22.81 -2.08
N ALA A 5 -77.01 -22.69 -1.34
CA ALA A 5 -76.72 -23.42 -0.11
C ALA A 5 -77.78 -23.19 0.99
N PRO A 6 -77.80 -24.04 2.04
CA PRO A 6 -77.65 -23.49 3.38
C PRO A 6 -76.78 -24.32 4.35
N PHE A 7 -76.38 -23.61 5.40
CA PHE A 7 -75.56 -23.95 6.57
C PHE A 7 -76.20 -24.95 7.55
N THR A 8 -75.34 -25.72 8.27
CA THR A 8 -75.40 -26.00 9.74
C THR A 8 -74.11 -26.73 10.15
N LEU A 9 -73.15 -26.13 10.87
CA LEU A 9 -72.98 -25.90 12.33
C LEU A 9 -72.36 -27.08 13.13
N ARG A 10 -71.14 -26.81 13.65
CA ARG A 10 -70.43 -27.32 14.85
C ARG A 10 -70.32 -28.83 15.09
N PHE A 11 -69.09 -29.33 15.29
CA PHE A 11 -68.60 -29.76 16.60
C PHE A 11 -67.06 -29.82 16.65
N VAL A 12 -66.55 -29.50 17.83
CA VAL A 12 -65.16 -29.43 18.27
C VAL A 12 -64.55 -30.84 18.33
N PHE A 13 -63.34 -31.05 17.82
CA PHE A 13 -62.41 -32.01 18.40
C PHE A 13 -60.96 -31.64 18.06
N VAL A 14 -60.21 -31.24 19.08
CA VAL A 14 -58.75 -31.13 19.06
C VAL A 14 -58.21 -32.47 19.57
N PRO A 15 -57.31 -33.14 18.85
CA PRO A 15 -56.35 -34.03 19.48
C PRO A 15 -54.94 -33.46 19.39
N ALA A 16 -54.32 -33.38 20.56
CA ALA A 16 -52.96 -32.97 20.77
C ALA A 16 -51.95 -34.08 20.41
N SER A 17 -50.80 -33.66 19.84
CA SER A 17 -49.45 -34.23 20.02
C SER A 17 -49.15 -35.60 19.33
N PRO A 18 -47.91 -35.82 18.81
CA PRO A 18 -46.68 -35.59 19.55
C PRO A 18 -45.53 -34.88 18.81
N LYS A 19 -44.84 -34.07 19.61
CA LYS A 19 -43.48 -33.59 19.38
C LYS A 19 -42.53 -34.79 19.27
N MET A 20 -42.01 -35.04 18.06
CA MET A 20 -40.76 -35.76 17.90
C MET A 20 -39.64 -34.75 17.64
N SER A 21 -38.93 -34.42 18.72
CA SER A 21 -37.64 -33.76 18.69
C SER A 21 -36.61 -34.68 18.02
N LYS A 22 -36.22 -34.38 16.79
CA LYS A 22 -34.87 -34.72 16.31
C LYS A 22 -34.03 -33.46 16.36
N ARG A 23 -33.36 -33.27 17.50
CA ARG A 23 -32.18 -32.42 17.62
C ARG A 23 -31.14 -32.92 16.63
N ARG A 24 -31.09 -32.30 15.44
CA ARG A 24 -29.87 -32.25 14.64
C ARG A 24 -29.24 -30.91 14.91
N ASN A 25 -27.99 -30.95 15.38
CA ASN A 25 -27.13 -29.80 15.63
C ASN A 25 -27.29 -28.75 14.52
N ALA A 26 -27.91 -27.61 14.85
CA ALA A 26 -27.91 -26.45 14.00
C ALA A 26 -26.51 -25.81 14.09
N GLY A 27 -25.59 -26.31 13.27
CA GLY A 27 -24.38 -25.58 12.94
C GLY A 27 -24.77 -24.24 12.30
N ALA A 28 -23.99 -23.20 12.59
CA ALA A 28 -24.17 -21.88 12.00
C ALA A 28 -24.33 -21.99 10.49
N ARG A 29 -25.49 -21.56 9.97
CA ARG A 29 -25.73 -21.50 8.53
C ARG A 29 -24.79 -20.46 7.92
N ASP A 30 -24.01 -20.91 6.95
CA ASP A 30 -23.06 -20.08 6.22
C ASP A 30 -23.84 -19.16 5.28
N THR A 31 -23.95 -17.89 5.68
CA THR A 31 -24.71 -16.87 4.96
C THR A 31 -24.18 -16.67 3.54
N ALA A 32 -22.90 -17.00 3.27
CA ALA A 32 -22.35 -16.93 1.91
C ALA A 32 -22.88 -18.07 1.04
N LYS A 33 -23.04 -19.28 1.59
CA LYS A 33 -23.68 -20.41 0.90
C LYS A 33 -25.16 -20.15 0.62
N ASP A 34 -25.88 -19.54 1.56
CA ASP A 34 -27.30 -19.23 1.39
C ASP A 34 -27.53 -18.17 0.29
N ILE A 35 -26.64 -17.18 0.17
CA ILE A 35 -26.67 -16.17 -0.92
C ILE A 35 -26.38 -16.80 -2.29
N ILE A 36 -25.41 -17.72 -2.38
CA ILE A 36 -25.07 -18.42 -3.63
C ILE A 36 -26.23 -19.33 -4.10
N LEU A 37 -27.02 -19.87 -3.16
CA LEU A 37 -28.15 -20.76 -3.43
C LEU A 37 -29.50 -20.02 -3.55
N GLY A 38 -29.52 -18.69 -3.48
CA GLY A 38 -30.75 -17.89 -3.62
C GLY A 38 -31.72 -18.00 -2.45
N LEU A 39 -31.24 -18.40 -1.27
CA LEU A 39 -32.04 -18.49 -0.04
C LEU A 39 -31.93 -17.18 0.76
N GLU A 40 -33.02 -16.79 1.44
CA GLU A 40 -33.02 -15.59 2.27
C GLU A 40 -31.98 -15.72 3.41
N PRO A 41 -31.11 -14.71 3.61
CA PRO A 41 -30.05 -14.78 4.59
C PRO A 41 -30.63 -14.86 6.01
N SER A 42 -30.41 -15.98 6.70
CA SER A 42 -30.85 -16.15 8.08
C SER A 42 -29.88 -15.45 9.04
N GLY A 43 -30.21 -14.22 9.44
CA GLY A 43 -29.48 -13.48 10.48
C GLY A 43 -30.15 -12.16 10.81
N ALA A 44 -30.24 -11.83 12.11
CA ALA A 44 -30.70 -10.52 12.54
C ALA A 44 -29.77 -9.44 11.96
N GLY A 45 -30.37 -8.43 11.31
CA GLY A 45 -29.64 -7.39 10.60
C GLY A 45 -28.59 -6.65 11.45
N PRO A 46 -27.64 -5.96 10.81
CA PRO A 46 -26.47 -5.39 11.48
C PRO A 46 -26.87 -4.45 12.61
N ARG A 47 -26.36 -4.72 13.83
CA ARG A 47 -26.54 -3.80 14.96
C ARG A 47 -25.81 -2.48 14.65
N ARG A 48 -26.49 -1.36 14.98
CA ARG A 48 -25.99 0.00 14.75
C ARG A 48 -24.58 0.20 15.35
N PRO A 49 -23.69 0.99 14.71
CA PRO A 49 -22.36 1.26 15.22
C PRO A 49 -22.44 2.02 16.56
N LYS A 50 -21.70 1.57 17.57
CA LYS A 50 -21.39 2.36 18.75
C LYS A 50 -20.26 3.33 18.39
N GLU A 51 -20.47 4.61 18.71
CA GLU A 51 -19.49 5.68 18.53
C GLU A 51 -18.22 5.39 19.34
N GLY A 52 -17.10 5.24 18.65
CA GLY A 52 -15.79 5.04 19.24
C GLY A 52 -14.75 5.70 18.35
N ILE A 53 -14.05 6.70 18.91
CA ILE A 53 -13.05 7.51 18.22
C ILE A 53 -11.80 6.64 17.98
N ALA A 54 -11.40 6.49 16.72
CA ALA A 54 -10.15 5.88 16.32
C ALA A 54 -9.08 6.97 16.17
N ASN A 55 -8.03 6.93 16.98
CA ASN A 55 -6.85 7.79 16.80
C ASN A 55 -5.99 7.27 15.62
N PRO A 56 -5.72 8.07 14.58
CA PRO A 56 -4.81 7.69 13.50
C PRO A 56 -3.33 7.88 13.93
N PRO A 57 -2.40 7.05 13.41
CA PRO A 57 -0.96 7.24 13.64
C PRO A 57 -0.45 8.48 12.88
N SER A 58 0.34 9.30 13.58
CA SER A 58 0.86 10.59 13.14
C SER A 58 1.83 10.45 11.95
N ARG A 59 1.41 10.97 10.79
CA ARG A 59 2.22 11.08 9.57
C ARG A 59 2.98 12.41 9.59
N LYS A 60 4.31 12.36 9.72
CA LYS A 60 5.18 13.55 9.59
C LYS A 60 5.10 14.13 8.17
N VAL A 61 4.53 15.32 8.05
CA VAL A 61 4.55 16.13 6.83
C VAL A 61 5.85 16.92 6.78
N ARG A 62 6.62 16.76 5.70
CA ARG A 62 7.76 17.62 5.35
C ARG A 62 7.21 18.97 4.89
N SER A 63 7.57 20.03 5.61
CA SER A 63 7.40 21.42 5.17
C SER A 63 8.34 21.71 3.99
N VAL A 64 7.77 22.04 2.84
CA VAL A 64 8.49 22.67 1.72
C VAL A 64 8.23 24.16 1.81
N SER A 65 9.30 24.96 1.84
CA SER A 65 9.23 26.41 1.65
C SER A 65 10.41 26.86 0.78
N PRO A 66 10.25 27.95 0.02
CA PRO A 66 10.88 28.11 -1.29
C PRO A 66 12.20 28.88 -1.24
N THR A 67 13.22 28.39 -1.95
CA THR A 67 14.50 29.08 -2.12
C THR A 67 14.38 30.21 -3.16
N ARG A 68 14.41 31.46 -2.68
CA ARG A 68 14.76 32.65 -3.46
C ARG A 68 16.28 32.72 -3.64
N LYS A 69 16.72 32.94 -4.89
CA LYS A 69 18.10 33.29 -5.27
C LYS A 69 18.43 34.74 -4.86
N PRO A 70 19.71 35.07 -4.73
CA PRO A 70 20.22 36.20 -5.53
C PRO A 70 21.53 35.88 -6.26
N LEU A 71 21.67 36.53 -7.42
CA LEU A 71 22.86 36.62 -8.24
C LEU A 71 23.97 37.44 -7.56
N SER A 72 25.24 37.08 -7.78
CA SER A 72 26.31 38.02 -8.16
C SER A 72 27.57 37.27 -8.64
N ARG A 73 28.32 37.97 -9.49
CA ARG A 73 29.28 37.56 -10.53
C ARG A 73 30.75 37.46 -9.99
N PRO A 74 31.81 37.26 -10.81
CA PRO A 74 32.89 36.32 -10.52
C PRO A 74 34.28 36.97 -10.39
N SER A 75 35.26 36.21 -9.90
CA SER A 75 36.68 36.52 -10.12
C SER A 75 37.54 35.25 -10.11
N TYR A 76 38.31 35.10 -11.18
CA TYR A 76 39.55 34.32 -11.31
C TYR A 76 40.64 35.35 -11.69
N PRO A 77 41.95 35.02 -11.74
CA PRO A 77 42.67 33.81 -11.29
C PRO A 77 43.92 34.19 -10.46
N SER A 78 44.68 33.19 -9.98
CA SER A 78 46.17 33.21 -10.01
C SER A 78 46.77 31.85 -9.62
N GLN A 79 47.75 31.44 -10.41
CA GLN A 79 48.58 30.24 -10.30
C GLN A 79 49.70 30.39 -9.27
N THR A 80 50.40 29.26 -9.07
CA THR A 80 51.74 29.00 -8.47
C THR A 80 51.70 28.38 -7.08
N SER A 81 52.58 27.49 -6.63
CA SER A 81 53.51 26.50 -7.20
C SER A 81 54.29 25.94 -5.98
N GLN A 82 54.54 24.61 -5.91
CA GLN A 82 55.62 23.97 -5.11
C GLN A 82 55.48 24.02 -3.57
N ALA A 83 55.93 23.06 -2.73
CA ALA A 83 56.70 21.83 -2.85
C ALA A 83 56.30 20.90 -1.68
N ALA A 84 56.13 19.59 -1.90
CA ALA A 84 57.01 18.49 -1.47
C ALA A 84 57.16 18.26 0.05
N THR A 85 56.66 17.11 0.56
CA THR A 85 57.50 16.07 1.21
C THR A 85 56.69 14.80 1.56
N THR A 86 57.15 13.66 1.01
CA THR A 86 57.36 12.31 1.62
C THR A 86 56.34 11.75 2.64
N ALA A 87 55.96 10.47 2.68
CA ALA A 87 56.34 9.24 2.01
C ALA A 87 55.43 8.10 2.53
N PHE A 88 55.65 6.88 2.03
CA PHE A 88 55.17 5.56 2.48
C PHE A 88 53.91 4.97 1.81
N SER A 89 54.19 4.21 0.75
CA SER A 89 53.47 2.97 0.40
C SER A 89 54.21 1.76 0.97
N PRO A 90 53.52 0.63 1.15
CA PRO A 90 53.89 -0.59 0.42
C PRO A 90 52.63 -1.20 -0.23
N SER A 91 52.55 -1.38 -1.56
CA SER A 91 53.12 -2.45 -2.39
C SER A 91 52.91 -3.86 -1.82
N VAL A 92 51.83 -4.51 -2.26
CA VAL A 92 51.77 -5.98 -2.38
C VAL A 92 51.19 -6.33 -3.75
N LYS A 93 51.94 -7.18 -4.44
CA LYS A 93 51.73 -7.65 -5.82
C LYS A 93 50.55 -8.62 -5.91
N SER A 94 49.90 -8.56 -7.07
CA SER A 94 48.84 -9.44 -7.58
C SER A 94 49.26 -10.91 -7.68
N PRO A 95 48.25 -11.80 -7.81
CA PRO A 95 48.32 -12.72 -8.94
C PRO A 95 47.05 -12.68 -9.78
N THR A 96 47.27 -12.62 -11.08
CA THR A 96 46.32 -12.84 -12.17
C THR A 96 45.59 -14.17 -11.96
N GLN A 97 44.28 -14.13 -11.73
CA GLN A 97 43.42 -15.30 -11.86
C GLN A 97 42.43 -15.04 -13.00
N THR A 98 42.68 -15.71 -14.11
CA THR A 98 41.75 -15.95 -15.21
C THR A 98 40.52 -16.68 -14.66
N VAL A 99 39.44 -15.94 -14.42
CA VAL A 99 38.13 -16.52 -14.11
C VAL A 99 37.21 -16.31 -15.30
N TYR A 100 36.70 -17.43 -15.79
CA TYR A 100 35.66 -17.57 -16.79
C TYR A 100 34.60 -16.48 -16.68
N VAL A 101 34.31 -15.80 -17.80
CA VAL A 101 33.11 -14.97 -17.95
C VAL A 101 31.91 -15.92 -17.99
N GLN A 102 31.46 -16.34 -16.81
CA GLN A 102 30.10 -16.85 -16.63
C GLN A 102 29.16 -15.66 -16.81
N LYS A 103 28.20 -15.81 -17.74
CA LYS A 103 27.09 -14.88 -17.92
C LYS A 103 26.49 -14.60 -16.54
N ALA A 104 26.52 -13.33 -16.13
CA ALA A 104 25.96 -12.91 -14.87
C ALA A 104 24.48 -13.33 -14.79
N ASP A 105 24.15 -14.17 -13.82
CA ASP A 105 22.77 -14.39 -13.41
C ASP A 105 22.25 -13.08 -12.84
N ASN A 106 21.50 -12.32 -13.66
CA ASN A 106 20.91 -11.03 -13.28
C ASN A 106 20.05 -11.12 -12.00
N GLY A 107 19.58 -12.32 -11.63
CA GLY A 107 18.91 -12.57 -10.35
C GLY A 107 19.82 -12.41 -9.14
N ALA A 108 21.03 -13.00 -9.17
CA ALA A 108 21.99 -12.91 -8.07
C ALA A 108 22.51 -11.47 -7.87
N ILE A 109 22.64 -10.70 -8.95
CA ILE A 109 23.00 -9.27 -8.88
C ILE A 109 21.87 -8.46 -8.24
N ASN A 110 20.61 -8.74 -8.57
CA ASN A 110 19.47 -8.07 -7.96
C ASN A 110 19.31 -8.41 -6.47
N ASP A 111 19.57 -9.67 -6.08
CA ASP A 111 19.53 -10.09 -4.68
C ASP A 111 20.63 -9.41 -3.85
N LEU A 112 21.85 -9.31 -4.40
CA LEU A 112 22.95 -8.56 -3.79
C LEU A 112 22.65 -7.07 -3.69
N GLN A 113 22.02 -6.47 -4.71
CA GLN A 113 21.58 -5.07 -4.65
C GLN A 113 20.50 -4.85 -3.59
N GLN A 114 19.56 -5.77 -3.42
CA GLN A 114 18.55 -5.69 -2.36
C GLN A 114 19.18 -5.82 -0.96
N GLN A 115 20.10 -6.76 -0.77
CA GLN A 115 20.82 -6.92 0.50
C GLN A 115 21.64 -5.68 0.85
N LEU A 116 22.29 -5.06 -0.13
CA LEU A 116 23.06 -3.83 0.07
C LEU A 116 22.15 -2.65 0.45
N GLN A 117 20.97 -2.54 -0.19
CA GLN A 117 19.96 -1.56 0.19
C GLN A 117 19.42 -1.80 1.60
N GLN A 118 19.22 -3.06 2.00
CA GLN A 118 18.75 -3.41 3.34
C GLN A 118 19.78 -3.05 4.41
N LEU A 119 21.05 -3.37 4.19
CA LEU A 119 22.15 -2.99 5.07
C LEU A 119 22.28 -1.47 5.19
N GLN A 120 22.12 -0.74 4.09
CA GLN A 120 22.18 0.72 4.11
C GLN A 120 21.02 1.34 4.89
N ARG A 121 19.82 0.73 4.86
CA ARG A 121 18.70 1.14 5.72
C ARG A 121 18.99 0.87 7.19
N GLN A 122 19.49 -0.32 7.53
CA GLN A 122 19.85 -0.67 8.91
C GLN A 122 20.94 0.25 9.48
N GLN A 123 21.94 0.60 8.67
CA GLN A 123 22.99 1.55 9.09
C GLN A 123 22.41 2.93 9.40
N ASN A 124 21.48 3.42 8.57
CA ASN A 124 20.82 4.71 8.80
C ASN A 124 19.93 4.69 10.05
N GLU A 125 19.22 3.58 10.31
CA GLU A 125 18.41 3.40 11.52
C GLU A 125 19.28 3.37 12.79
N LEU A 126 20.40 2.64 12.77
CA LEU A 126 21.35 2.61 13.88
C LEU A 126 21.96 3.98 14.15
N LEU A 127 22.33 4.72 13.11
CA LEU A 127 22.89 6.07 13.25
C LEU A 127 21.85 7.06 13.81
N ALA A 128 20.58 6.93 13.42
CA ALA A 128 19.49 7.73 14.00
C ALA A 128 19.24 7.38 15.48
N ALA A 129 19.28 6.09 15.83
CA ALA A 129 19.14 5.62 17.21
C ALA A 129 20.30 6.12 18.10
N GLU A 130 21.54 6.08 17.60
CA GLU A 130 22.70 6.61 18.31
C GLU A 130 22.58 8.12 18.57
N GLN A 131 22.18 8.90 17.57
CA GLN A 131 21.96 10.34 17.73
C GLN A 131 20.87 10.65 18.77
N GLN A 132 19.80 9.85 18.82
CA GLN A 132 18.75 10.00 19.81
C GLN A 132 19.25 9.65 21.22
N ALA A 133 20.07 8.61 21.37
CA ALA A 133 20.69 8.24 22.63
C ALA A 133 21.62 9.34 23.16
N ARG A 134 22.46 9.94 22.30
CA ARG A 134 23.33 11.06 22.67
C ARG A 134 22.55 12.28 23.18
N ARG A 135 21.43 12.63 22.55
CA ARG A 135 20.56 13.72 23.03
C ARG A 135 19.96 13.45 24.40
N ARG A 136 19.56 12.20 24.68
CA ARG A 136 19.04 11.80 26.01
C ARG A 136 20.11 11.91 27.09
N LEU A 137 21.33 11.46 26.79
CA LEU A 137 22.46 11.55 27.72
C LEU A 137 22.81 13.01 28.05
N GLN A 138 22.88 13.87 27.03
CA GLN A 138 23.15 15.30 27.22
C GLN A 138 22.07 15.97 28.08
N ALA A 139 20.79 15.67 27.81
CA ALA A 139 19.69 16.19 28.61
C ALA A 139 19.74 15.73 30.08
N SER A 140 20.16 14.49 30.36
CA SER A 140 20.31 14.02 31.74
C SER A 140 21.51 14.68 32.43
N GLN A 141 22.61 14.90 31.71
CA GLN A 141 23.78 15.60 32.23
C GLN A 141 23.44 17.05 32.60
N ASP A 142 22.72 17.78 31.74
CA ASP A 142 22.28 19.15 32.02
C ASP A 142 21.31 19.24 33.20
N ALA A 143 20.49 18.20 33.42
CA ALA A 143 19.60 18.12 34.58
C ALA A 143 20.38 17.88 35.88
N LEU A 144 21.42 17.03 35.85
CA LEU A 144 22.31 16.78 36.98
C LEU A 144 23.15 18.01 37.34
N SER A 145 23.74 18.69 36.34
CA SER A 145 24.50 19.93 36.55
C SER A 145 23.66 21.02 37.22
N ARG A 146 22.38 21.15 36.83
CA ARG A 146 21.45 22.09 37.48
C ARG A 146 21.15 21.71 38.93
N LYS A 147 20.97 20.42 39.23
CA LYS A 147 20.73 19.95 40.60
C LYS A 147 21.92 20.16 41.53
N LEU A 148 23.14 19.94 41.04
CA LEU A 148 24.37 20.22 41.79
C LEU A 148 24.52 21.72 42.09
N ALA A 149 24.32 22.59 41.09
CA ALA A 149 24.40 24.04 41.29
C ALA A 149 23.37 24.58 42.30
N THR A 150 22.20 23.95 42.43
CA THR A 150 21.19 24.31 43.45
C THR A 150 21.49 23.75 44.84
N ALA A 151 22.19 22.61 44.93
CA ALA A 151 22.53 21.98 46.21
C ALA A 151 23.70 22.70 46.91
N ASP A 152 24.73 23.12 46.17
CA ASP A 152 25.92 23.77 46.74
C ASP A 152 25.64 25.17 47.34
N ASN A 153 24.61 25.87 46.86
CA ASN A 153 24.30 27.24 47.30
C ASN A 153 23.37 27.33 48.52
N ALA A 154 22.62 26.29 48.86
CA ALA A 154 21.55 26.36 49.86
C ALA A 154 21.94 25.86 51.26
N ALA A 155 22.94 24.97 51.37
CA ALA A 155 23.24 24.26 52.60
C ALA A 155 24.43 24.82 53.41
N SER A 156 25.40 25.50 52.78
CA SER A 156 26.67 25.84 53.46
C SER A 156 26.68 27.22 54.14
N THR A 157 25.89 28.18 53.66
CA THR A 157 25.99 29.58 54.10
C THR A 157 25.13 29.95 55.30
N ARG A 158 23.95 29.33 55.46
CA ARG A 158 23.04 29.65 56.58
C ARG A 158 23.48 29.06 57.91
N ASP A 159 23.97 27.82 57.91
CA ASP A 159 24.33 27.12 59.15
C ASP A 159 25.63 27.67 59.77
N LEU A 160 26.56 28.18 58.95
CA LEU A 160 27.80 28.82 59.43
C LEU A 160 27.56 30.19 60.07
N ASP A 161 26.61 30.98 59.58
CA ASP A 161 26.29 32.30 60.15
C ASP A 161 25.55 32.19 61.50
N ASP A 162 24.68 31.19 61.66
CA ASP A 162 23.99 30.94 62.92
C ASP A 162 24.95 30.39 64.01
N LEU A 163 25.88 29.52 63.63
CA LEU A 163 26.94 29.06 64.55
C LEU A 163 27.87 30.21 64.97
N ARG A 164 28.20 31.14 64.06
CA ARG A 164 28.99 32.34 64.39
C ARG A 164 28.28 33.25 65.39
N LYS A 165 26.98 33.47 65.23
CA LYS A 165 26.18 34.26 66.20
C LYS A 165 26.10 33.60 67.56
N GLN A 166 25.97 32.27 67.61
CA GLN A 166 25.94 31.55 68.88
C GLN A 166 27.28 31.60 69.62
N LEU A 167 28.40 31.49 68.90
CA LEU A 167 29.74 31.58 69.48
C LEU A 167 30.02 32.96 70.10
N SER A 168 29.65 34.04 69.38
CA SER A 168 29.80 35.42 69.87
C SER A 168 28.96 35.70 71.13
N ASN A 169 27.75 35.14 71.21
CA ASN A 169 26.92 35.23 72.41
C ASN A 169 27.50 34.49 73.62
N PHE A 170 28.25 33.40 73.38
CA PHE A 170 28.90 32.63 74.44
C PHE A 170 30.13 33.34 74.98
N GLU A 171 30.95 33.94 74.13
CA GLU A 171 32.14 34.73 74.52
C GLU A 171 31.76 35.95 75.38
N ASN A 172 30.66 36.63 75.04
CA ASN A 172 30.14 37.77 75.82
C ASN A 172 29.69 37.36 77.23
N LYS A 173 29.17 36.13 77.40
CA LYS A 173 28.78 35.61 78.72
C LYS A 173 29.98 35.20 79.57
N VAL A 174 31.03 34.63 78.96
CA VAL A 174 32.24 34.19 79.68
C VAL A 174 33.08 35.39 80.15
N SER A 175 33.11 36.48 79.37
CA SER A 175 33.80 37.74 79.75
C SER A 175 33.25 38.36 81.06
N TRP A 176 31.94 38.24 81.30
CA TRP A 176 31.29 38.76 82.51
C TRP A 176 31.56 37.93 83.79
N ILE A 177 32.09 36.71 83.65
CA ILE A 177 32.30 35.78 84.78
C ILE A 177 33.70 35.95 85.41
N VAL A 178 34.67 36.54 84.70
CA VAL A 178 36.09 36.47 85.10
C VAL A 178 36.56 37.64 85.98
N ASN A 179 35.80 38.73 86.13
CA ASN A 179 36.20 39.84 87.00
C ASN A 179 35.02 40.37 87.83
N VAL A 180 35.01 40.10 89.14
CA VAL A 180 34.55 40.95 90.28
C VAL A 180 34.22 40.07 91.52
N PRO A 181 34.47 40.53 92.77
CA PRO A 181 34.36 39.70 93.97
C PRO A 181 32.91 39.36 94.33
N TYR A 182 32.72 38.07 94.63
CA TYR A 182 31.50 37.41 95.02
C TYR A 182 30.93 37.96 96.34
N THR A 183 29.68 38.44 96.31
CA THR A 183 28.61 38.23 97.32
C THR A 183 27.46 39.22 97.13
N SER A 184 27.74 40.52 96.91
CA SER A 184 26.70 41.53 96.66
C SER A 184 26.16 41.49 95.22
N VAL A 185 27.06 41.34 94.23
CA VAL A 185 26.67 41.17 92.82
C VAL A 185 25.95 39.85 92.61
N GLN A 186 26.34 38.78 93.32
CA GLN A 186 25.69 37.47 93.23
C GLN A 186 24.27 37.50 93.82
N MET A 187 24.06 38.19 94.95
CA MET A 187 22.72 38.48 95.48
C MET A 187 21.89 39.39 94.58
N MET A 188 22.51 40.37 93.94
CA MET A 188 21.84 41.26 92.98
C MET A 188 21.45 40.51 91.70
N MET A 189 22.32 39.64 91.20
CA MET A 189 22.05 38.74 90.07
C MET A 189 20.98 37.72 90.42
N LEU A 190 21.02 37.11 91.60
CA LEU A 190 19.98 36.18 92.05
C LEU A 190 18.64 36.89 92.21
N ASN A 191 18.61 38.13 92.74
CA ASN A 191 17.37 38.91 92.80
C ASN A 191 16.88 39.31 91.40
N GLN A 192 17.79 39.61 90.48
CA GLN A 192 17.44 39.90 89.08
C GLN A 192 16.95 38.65 88.35
N GLU A 193 17.53 37.47 88.63
CA GLU A 193 17.08 36.17 88.14
C GLU A 193 15.74 35.79 88.75
N VAL A 194 15.51 36.00 90.04
CA VAL A 194 14.21 35.79 90.70
C VAL A 194 13.15 36.74 90.14
N ALA A 195 13.48 38.00 89.90
CA ALA A 195 12.58 38.96 89.25
C ALA A 195 12.29 38.58 87.78
N SER A 196 13.30 38.11 87.05
CA SER A 196 13.17 37.60 85.68
C SER A 196 12.33 36.32 85.63
N MET A 197 12.56 35.39 86.55
CA MET A 197 11.77 34.16 86.70
C MET A 197 10.32 34.50 87.04
N ARG A 198 10.09 35.44 87.96
CA ARG A 198 8.75 35.90 88.32
C ARG A 198 8.03 36.53 87.12
N SER A 199 8.69 37.42 86.38
CA SER A 199 8.15 37.98 85.13
C SER A 199 7.85 36.90 84.09
N THR A 200 8.70 35.86 84.00
CA THR A 200 8.51 34.74 83.08
C THR A 200 7.33 33.85 83.50
N VAL A 201 7.19 33.60 84.80
CA VAL A 201 6.06 32.86 85.38
C VAL A 201 4.75 33.62 85.19
N ASP A 202 4.75 34.94 85.38
CA ASP A 202 3.58 35.79 85.15
C ASP A 202 3.18 35.79 83.67
N ARG A 203 4.16 35.84 82.74
CA ARG A 203 3.90 35.68 81.30
C ARG A 203 3.35 34.30 80.98
N HIS A 204 3.99 33.22 81.44
CA HIS A 204 3.49 31.87 81.22
C HIS A 204 2.10 31.65 81.82
N SER A 205 1.81 32.24 82.98
CA SER A 205 0.48 32.21 83.59
C SER A 205 -0.55 32.89 82.70
N ASN A 206 -0.22 34.07 82.18
CA ASN A 206 -1.07 34.79 81.23
C ASN A 206 -1.23 34.02 79.91
N ASP A 207 -0.17 33.40 79.39
CA ASP A 207 -0.22 32.58 78.17
C ASP A 207 -1.09 31.34 78.39
N ILE A 208 -1.00 30.68 79.55
CA ILE A 208 -1.85 29.54 79.91
C ILE A 208 -3.31 29.99 80.03
N MET A 209 -3.57 31.16 80.62
CA MET A 209 -4.93 31.71 80.68
C MET A 209 -5.47 32.05 79.29
N ALA A 210 -4.64 32.63 78.42
CA ALA A 210 -4.98 32.92 77.04
C ALA A 210 -5.30 31.63 76.27
N VAL A 211 -4.44 30.61 76.36
CA VAL A 211 -4.66 29.28 75.75
C VAL A 211 -5.91 28.61 76.31
N ASN A 212 -6.17 28.69 77.61
CA ASN A 212 -7.37 28.15 78.22
C ASN A 212 -8.63 28.89 77.74
N SER A 213 -8.54 30.22 77.56
CA SER A 213 -9.61 31.01 76.96
C SER A 213 -9.84 30.63 75.50
N ASP A 214 -8.77 30.37 74.74
CA ASP A 214 -8.83 29.93 73.34
C ASP A 214 -9.42 28.53 73.20
N VAL A 215 -9.06 27.60 74.10
CA VAL A 215 -9.64 26.25 74.11
C VAL A 215 -11.13 26.28 74.44
N ARG A 216 -11.55 27.20 75.32
CA ARG A 216 -12.97 27.40 75.66
C ARG A 216 -13.75 28.18 74.61
N SER A 217 -13.11 29.09 73.88
CA SER A 217 -13.72 29.90 72.82
C SER A 217 -13.78 29.17 71.48
N ARG A 218 -13.03 28.08 71.31
CA ARG A 218 -13.16 27.20 70.15
C ARG A 218 -14.61 26.71 70.03
N PRO A 219 -15.22 26.83 68.84
CA PRO A 219 -16.54 26.29 68.62
C PRO A 219 -16.53 24.78 68.88
N GLN A 220 -17.43 24.29 69.75
CA GLN A 220 -17.59 22.86 69.96
C GLN A 220 -18.00 22.20 68.65
N VAL A 221 -17.13 21.34 68.14
CA VAL A 221 -17.43 20.58 66.93
C VAL A 221 -18.33 19.41 67.33
N ASP A 222 -19.56 19.43 66.83
CA ASP A 222 -20.56 18.39 67.06
C ASP A 222 -20.04 17.03 66.54
N PRO A 223 -19.76 16.05 67.42
CA PRO A 223 -19.22 14.75 67.02
C PRO A 223 -20.15 14.03 66.03
N THR A 224 -21.45 14.28 66.14
CA THR A 224 -22.49 13.69 65.30
C THR A 224 -22.42 14.20 63.86
N LYS A 225 -22.12 15.50 63.67
CA LYS A 225 -21.93 16.08 62.32
C LYS A 225 -20.68 15.53 61.64
N ILE A 226 -19.59 15.33 62.40
CA ILE A 226 -18.38 14.69 61.87
C ILE A 226 -18.67 13.24 61.46
N ALA A 227 -19.34 12.47 62.32
CA ALA A 227 -19.69 11.08 62.03
C ALA A 227 -20.55 10.94 60.77
N ASN A 228 -21.58 11.79 60.63
CA ASN A 228 -22.45 11.80 59.45
C ASN A 228 -21.69 12.20 58.17
N SER A 229 -20.81 13.19 58.26
CA SER A 229 -19.95 13.61 57.15
C SER A 229 -19.02 12.46 56.70
N ASN A 230 -18.39 11.78 57.67
CA ASN A 230 -17.53 10.63 57.38
C ASN A 230 -18.29 9.46 56.75
N GLN A 231 -19.50 9.13 57.23
CA GLN A 231 -20.32 8.10 56.61
C GLN A 231 -20.68 8.44 55.16
N GLN A 232 -21.00 9.70 54.87
CA GLN A 232 -21.26 10.14 53.49
C GLN A 232 -20.01 10.05 52.61
N LEU A 233 -18.84 10.41 53.15
CA LEU A 233 -17.57 10.27 52.43
C LEU A 233 -17.24 8.80 52.14
N GLU A 234 -17.47 7.89 53.09
CA GLU A 234 -17.27 6.46 52.89
C GLU A 234 -18.21 5.88 51.83
N MET A 235 -19.48 6.30 51.81
CA MET A 235 -20.41 5.91 50.76
C MET A 235 -19.94 6.37 49.39
N LYS A 236 -19.56 7.65 49.25
CA LYS A 236 -19.02 8.19 47.99
C LYS A 236 -17.73 7.48 47.57
N LEU A 237 -16.87 7.12 48.53
CA LEU A 237 -15.64 6.38 48.25
C LEU A 237 -15.96 4.99 47.68
N ARG A 238 -16.93 4.27 48.27
CA ARG A 238 -17.40 2.97 47.77
C ARG A 238 -18.00 3.08 46.38
N ASP A 239 -18.80 4.11 46.12
CA ASP A 239 -19.40 4.33 44.80
C ASP A 239 -18.33 4.62 43.74
N ILE A 240 -17.35 5.47 44.06
CA ILE A 240 -16.21 5.76 43.17
C ILE A 240 -15.38 4.49 42.92
N GLN A 241 -15.11 3.68 43.95
CA GLN A 241 -14.42 2.40 43.79
C GLN A 241 -15.20 1.44 42.89
N GLY A 242 -16.53 1.39 43.04
CA GLY A 242 -17.42 0.61 42.17
C GLY A 242 -17.36 1.07 40.70
N GLN A 243 -17.44 2.39 40.47
CA GLN A 243 -17.30 2.98 39.13
C GLN A 243 -15.93 2.69 38.52
N LEU A 244 -14.85 2.78 39.30
CA LEU A 244 -13.49 2.49 38.86
C LEU A 244 -13.35 1.02 38.43
N MET A 245 -13.92 0.08 39.19
CA MET A 245 -13.94 -1.34 38.84
C MET A 245 -14.72 -1.62 37.55
N GLN A 246 -15.89 -1.01 37.38
CA GLN A 246 -16.68 -1.15 36.15
C GLN A 246 -15.96 -0.56 34.94
N PHE A 247 -15.35 0.61 35.11
CA PHE A 247 -14.56 1.23 34.06
C PHE A 247 -13.36 0.35 33.66
N LYS A 248 -12.64 -0.21 34.64
CA LYS A 248 -11.55 -1.16 34.40
C LYS A 248 -12.03 -2.38 33.61
N GLN A 249 -13.13 -3.02 34.02
CA GLN A 249 -13.68 -4.17 33.31
C GLN A 249 -14.08 -3.82 31.87
N THR A 250 -14.65 -2.62 31.66
CA THR A 250 -15.03 -2.15 30.33
C THR A 250 -13.81 -1.91 29.45
N MET A 251 -12.75 -1.30 29.98
CA MET A 251 -11.48 -1.13 29.25
C MET A 251 -10.83 -2.48 28.92
N ASP A 252 -10.77 -3.40 29.88
CA ASP A 252 -10.18 -4.73 29.67
C ASP A 252 -10.94 -5.49 28.56
N ALA A 253 -12.28 -5.38 28.53
CA ALA A 253 -13.10 -5.96 27.46
C ALA A 253 -12.84 -5.28 26.10
N GLU A 254 -12.72 -3.95 26.05
CA GLU A 254 -12.44 -3.23 24.82
C GLU A 254 -11.04 -3.56 24.26
N ILE A 255 -10.03 -3.71 25.14
CA ILE A 255 -8.69 -4.17 24.75
C ILE A 255 -8.78 -5.56 24.12
N ALA A 256 -9.48 -6.50 24.75
CA ALA A 256 -9.65 -7.85 24.21
C ALA A 256 -10.34 -7.85 22.84
N ASP A 257 -11.37 -7.03 22.66
CA ASP A 257 -12.08 -6.92 21.37
C ASP A 257 -11.19 -6.28 20.29
N ARG A 258 -10.42 -5.23 20.62
CA ARG A 258 -9.45 -4.64 19.69
C ARG A 258 -8.38 -5.65 19.26
N VAL A 259 -7.90 -6.50 20.17
CA VAL A 259 -6.95 -7.57 19.83
C VAL A 259 -7.57 -8.57 18.86
N ARG A 260 -8.82 -9.01 19.09
CA ARG A 260 -9.52 -9.93 18.16
C ARG A 260 -9.73 -9.31 16.78
N VAL A 261 -10.15 -8.05 16.72
CA VAL A 261 -10.35 -7.34 15.45
C VAL A 261 -9.04 -7.20 14.68
N ASN A 262 -7.95 -6.82 15.36
CA ASN A 262 -6.63 -6.74 14.74
C ASN A 262 -6.16 -8.09 14.21
N GLN A 263 -6.41 -9.18 14.94
CA GLN A 263 -6.06 -10.53 14.51
C GLN A 263 -6.84 -10.96 13.27
N ALA A 264 -8.16 -10.70 13.23
CA ALA A 264 -8.98 -10.95 12.05
C ALA A 264 -8.56 -10.11 10.84
N GLN A 265 -8.17 -8.84 11.06
CA GLN A 265 -7.62 -7.99 10.00
C GLN A 265 -6.29 -8.53 9.47
N ALA A 266 -5.40 -8.98 10.35
CA ALA A 266 -4.13 -9.59 9.96
C ALA A 266 -4.34 -10.86 9.11
N GLU A 267 -5.28 -11.73 9.50
CA GLU A 267 -5.64 -12.91 8.71
C GLU A 267 -6.18 -12.54 7.33
N ASN A 268 -7.03 -11.51 7.24
CA ASN A 268 -7.58 -11.06 5.96
C ASN A 268 -6.48 -10.48 5.05
N ILE A 269 -5.57 -9.68 5.61
CA ILE A 269 -4.39 -9.18 4.88
C ILE A 269 -3.55 -10.34 4.35
N ASN A 270 -3.28 -11.36 5.17
CA ASN A 270 -2.51 -12.53 4.75
C ASN A 270 -3.20 -13.30 3.60
N ARG A 271 -4.53 -13.46 3.66
CA ARG A 271 -5.30 -14.09 2.57
C ARG A 271 -5.23 -13.28 1.27
N LEU A 272 -5.33 -11.95 1.36
CA LEU A 272 -5.21 -11.07 0.20
C LEU A 272 -3.80 -11.12 -0.40
N GLN A 273 -2.76 -11.12 0.44
CA GLN A 273 -1.37 -11.28 -0.01
C GLN A 273 -1.16 -12.62 -0.72
N GLU A 274 -1.69 -13.72 -0.19
CA GLU A 274 -1.57 -15.03 -0.85
C GLU A 274 -2.34 -15.08 -2.17
N TYR A 275 -3.53 -14.45 -2.24
CA TYR A 275 -4.27 -14.33 -3.49
C TYR A 275 -3.51 -13.56 -4.56
N ILE A 276 -2.88 -12.44 -4.20
CA ILE A 276 -2.00 -11.67 -5.10
C ILE A 276 -0.83 -12.54 -5.57
N ARG A 277 -0.17 -13.26 -4.65
CA ARG A 277 0.96 -14.14 -4.97
C ARG A 277 0.57 -15.25 -5.96
N GLN A 278 -0.62 -15.84 -5.79
CA GLN A 278 -1.16 -16.85 -6.71
C GLN A 278 -1.49 -16.26 -8.09
N GLN A 279 -2.07 -15.06 -8.14
CA GLN A 279 -2.30 -14.37 -9.41
C GLN A 279 -1.00 -14.06 -10.15
N GLU A 280 0.03 -13.60 -9.43
CA GLU A 280 1.35 -13.33 -10.01
C GLU A 280 2.01 -14.60 -10.54
N ALA A 281 1.92 -15.71 -9.80
CA ALA A 281 2.40 -17.02 -10.26
C ALA A 281 1.68 -17.46 -11.54
N SER A 282 0.34 -17.41 -11.56
CA SER A 282 -0.46 -17.77 -12.73
C SER A 282 -0.16 -16.88 -13.94
N LYS A 283 0.01 -15.57 -13.73
CA LYS A 283 0.40 -14.62 -14.78
C LYS A 283 1.79 -14.95 -15.34
N ASN A 284 2.75 -15.27 -14.47
CA ASN A 284 4.10 -15.62 -14.88
C ASN A 284 4.12 -16.94 -15.67
N ASP A 285 3.35 -17.94 -15.26
CA ASP A 285 3.19 -19.20 -16.00
C ASP A 285 2.59 -18.96 -17.39
N LEU A 286 1.58 -18.10 -17.49
CA LEU A 286 0.98 -17.70 -18.76
C LEU A 286 2.02 -16.99 -19.65
N LEU A 287 2.77 -16.03 -19.11
CA LEU A 287 3.82 -15.33 -19.86
C LEU A 287 4.92 -16.29 -20.34
N GLN A 288 5.35 -17.23 -19.51
CA GLN A 288 6.31 -18.26 -19.93
C GLN A 288 5.73 -19.15 -21.04
N SER A 289 4.46 -19.55 -20.94
CA SER A 289 3.81 -20.36 -21.97
C SER A 289 3.71 -19.62 -23.31
N LEU A 290 3.38 -18.33 -23.28
CA LEU A 290 3.32 -17.47 -24.46
C LEU A 290 4.71 -17.25 -25.07
N SER A 291 5.73 -17.04 -24.24
CA SER A 291 7.11 -16.93 -24.71
C SER A 291 7.56 -18.21 -25.42
N ARG A 292 7.39 -19.38 -24.78
CA ARG A 292 7.75 -20.67 -25.39
C ARG A 292 6.99 -20.94 -26.68
N LYS A 293 5.71 -20.59 -26.72
CA LYS A 293 4.90 -20.72 -27.94
C LYS A 293 5.38 -19.76 -29.04
N GLY A 294 5.69 -18.52 -28.69
CA GLY A 294 6.26 -17.53 -29.61
C GLY A 294 7.55 -18.03 -30.24
N ASP A 295 8.47 -18.59 -29.43
CA ASP A 295 9.72 -19.17 -29.93
C ASP A 295 9.47 -20.35 -30.89
N GLN A 296 8.50 -21.22 -30.58
CA GLN A 296 8.13 -22.34 -31.44
C GLN A 296 7.52 -21.88 -32.77
N ASP A 297 6.61 -20.90 -32.73
CA ASP A 297 5.96 -20.38 -33.93
C ASP A 297 6.96 -19.60 -34.79
N GLN A 298 7.88 -18.85 -34.19
CA GLN A 298 8.97 -18.18 -34.90
C GLN A 298 9.92 -19.19 -35.57
N LYS A 299 10.24 -20.30 -34.90
CA LYS A 299 11.03 -21.39 -35.50
C LYS A 299 10.31 -22.00 -36.71
N LYS A 300 9.02 -22.33 -36.57
CA LYS A 300 8.22 -22.90 -37.69
C LYS A 300 8.16 -21.95 -38.88
N LEU A 301 7.94 -20.66 -38.65
CA LEU A 301 7.94 -19.64 -39.69
C LEU A 301 9.31 -19.51 -40.35
N SER A 302 10.40 -19.57 -39.58
CA SER A 302 11.75 -19.55 -40.12
C SER A 302 12.04 -20.78 -40.99
N ASP A 303 11.64 -21.98 -40.55
CA ASP A 303 11.81 -23.22 -41.31
C ASP A 303 10.97 -23.22 -42.59
N GLU A 304 9.74 -22.71 -42.56
CA GLU A 304 8.90 -22.58 -43.75
C GLU A 304 9.45 -21.52 -44.73
N SER A 305 9.95 -20.40 -44.21
CA SER A 305 10.62 -19.38 -45.02
C SER A 305 11.86 -19.95 -45.73
N LYS A 306 12.66 -20.77 -45.05
CA LYS A 306 13.79 -21.49 -45.67
C LYS A 306 13.31 -22.44 -46.78
N ARG A 307 12.32 -23.28 -46.50
CA ARG A 307 11.75 -24.21 -47.50
C ARG A 307 11.21 -23.48 -48.74
N LEU A 308 10.51 -22.38 -48.53
CA LEU A 308 10.01 -21.55 -49.63
C LEU A 308 11.16 -20.94 -50.42
N ASN A 309 12.20 -20.45 -49.75
CA ASN A 309 13.38 -19.90 -50.42
C ASN A 309 14.10 -20.98 -51.25
N ASP A 310 14.29 -22.19 -50.70
CA ASP A 310 14.88 -23.32 -51.41
C ASP A 310 14.05 -23.69 -52.65
N ARG A 311 12.71 -23.69 -52.52
CA ARG A 311 11.80 -23.94 -53.65
C ARG A 311 11.86 -22.84 -54.71
N ILE A 312 11.96 -21.58 -54.29
CA ILE A 312 12.15 -20.45 -55.20
C ILE A 312 13.47 -20.62 -55.96
N GLN A 313 14.56 -20.93 -55.25
CA GLN A 313 15.87 -21.17 -55.89
C GLN A 313 15.82 -22.31 -56.91
N LEU A 314 15.19 -23.43 -56.57
CA LEU A 314 15.00 -24.55 -57.51
C LEU A 314 14.24 -24.12 -58.76
N ILE A 315 13.13 -23.39 -58.61
CA ILE A 315 12.36 -22.87 -59.75
C ILE A 315 13.19 -21.88 -60.56
N THR A 316 13.94 -20.99 -59.91
CA THR A 316 14.83 -20.03 -60.59
C THR A 316 15.92 -20.73 -61.40
N THR A 317 16.56 -21.76 -60.84
CA THR A 317 17.56 -22.55 -61.55
C THR A 317 16.95 -23.27 -62.75
N GLU A 318 15.77 -23.87 -62.58
CA GLU A 318 15.05 -24.59 -63.65
C GLU A 318 14.60 -23.62 -64.77
N VAL A 319 14.08 -22.44 -64.42
CA VAL A 319 13.69 -21.41 -65.40
C VAL A 319 14.91 -20.89 -66.15
N ASN A 320 16.02 -20.62 -65.45
CA ASN A 320 17.26 -20.18 -66.08
C ASN A 320 17.79 -21.25 -67.05
N LYS A 321 17.81 -22.52 -66.64
CA LYS A 321 18.22 -23.65 -67.50
C LYS A 321 17.32 -23.78 -68.74
N ASN A 322 16.00 -23.74 -68.56
CA ASN A 322 15.07 -23.81 -69.68
C ASN A 322 15.23 -22.61 -70.64
N THR A 323 15.53 -21.43 -70.10
CA THR A 323 15.78 -20.22 -70.91
C THR A 323 17.07 -20.35 -71.71
N THR A 324 18.17 -20.78 -71.07
CA THR A 324 19.47 -20.96 -71.76
C THR A 324 19.43 -22.08 -72.79
N GLU A 325 18.78 -23.21 -72.48
CA GLU A 325 18.56 -24.30 -73.45
C GLU A 325 17.73 -23.84 -74.65
N ARG A 326 16.67 -23.05 -74.42
CA ARG A 326 15.86 -22.49 -75.49
C ARG A 326 16.65 -21.52 -76.37
N GLU A 327 17.41 -20.62 -75.77
CA GLU A 327 18.28 -19.70 -76.50
C GLU A 327 19.35 -20.45 -77.31
N HIS A 328 19.96 -21.49 -76.74
CA HIS A 328 20.93 -22.32 -77.43
C HIS A 328 20.31 -23.00 -78.66
N ARG A 329 19.15 -23.66 -78.49
CA ARG A 329 18.43 -24.30 -79.60
C ARG A 329 18.08 -23.30 -80.70
N LEU A 330 17.59 -22.10 -80.34
CA LEU A 330 17.30 -21.06 -81.33
C LEU A 330 18.55 -20.59 -82.08
N ARG A 331 19.69 -20.45 -81.40
CA ARG A 331 20.97 -20.12 -82.04
C ARG A 331 21.43 -21.24 -82.98
N GLU A 332 21.31 -22.50 -82.56
CA GLU A 332 21.63 -23.66 -83.40
C GLU A 332 20.74 -23.74 -84.64
N GLU A 333 19.42 -23.59 -84.48
CA GLU A 333 18.47 -23.56 -85.60
C GLU A 333 18.76 -22.41 -86.57
N MET A 334 19.08 -21.22 -86.06
CA MET A 334 19.46 -20.07 -86.88
C MET A 334 20.76 -20.33 -87.63
N ASN A 335 21.78 -20.86 -86.96
CA ASN A 335 23.07 -21.20 -87.58
C ASN A 335 22.92 -22.30 -88.64
N GLN A 336 22.09 -23.32 -88.40
CA GLN A 336 21.77 -24.34 -89.40
C GLN A 336 21.10 -23.74 -90.63
N LYS A 337 20.14 -22.82 -90.45
CA LYS A 337 19.50 -22.10 -91.56
C LYS A 337 20.50 -21.23 -92.33
N ILE A 338 21.38 -20.51 -91.64
CA ILE A 338 22.44 -19.71 -92.27
C ILE A 338 23.37 -20.61 -93.10
N ASN A 339 23.85 -21.72 -92.54
CA ASN A 339 24.73 -22.66 -93.23
C ASN A 339 24.04 -23.28 -94.45
N SER A 340 22.75 -23.64 -94.33
CA SER A 340 21.95 -24.16 -95.44
C SER A 340 21.81 -23.12 -96.56
N LEU A 341 21.50 -21.86 -96.23
CA LEU A 341 21.42 -20.76 -97.20
C LEU A 341 22.77 -20.47 -97.87
N GLN A 342 23.88 -20.52 -97.13
CA GLN A 342 25.23 -20.35 -97.68
C GLN A 342 25.59 -21.49 -98.65
N SER A 343 25.22 -22.73 -98.34
CA SER A 343 25.45 -23.88 -99.24
C SER A 343 24.71 -23.72 -100.57
N VAL A 344 23.45 -23.26 -100.55
CA VAL A 344 22.64 -22.99 -101.75
C VAL A 344 23.20 -21.81 -102.57
N SER A 345 23.72 -20.78 -101.89
CA SER A 345 24.37 -19.63 -102.54
C SER A 345 25.69 -20.03 -103.24
N CYS A 346 26.50 -20.89 -102.61
CA CYS A 346 27.71 -21.45 -103.22
C CYS A 346 27.42 -22.34 -104.44
N THR A 347 26.35 -23.14 -104.42
CA THR A 347 25.94 -23.94 -105.60
C THR A 347 25.38 -23.11 -106.75
N THR A 348 24.94 -21.87 -106.49
CA THR A 348 24.37 -20.98 -107.52
C THR A 348 25.44 -20.16 -108.27
N THR A 349 26.70 -20.18 -107.82
CA THR A 349 27.78 -19.36 -108.43
C THR A 349 28.69 -20.15 -109.38
N GLN A 350 28.38 -21.41 -109.67
CA GLN A 350 29.07 -22.17 -110.72
C GLN A 350 28.08 -22.70 -111.77
N PHE A 351 28.45 -22.45 -113.02
CA PHE A 351 27.90 -22.94 -114.30
C PHE A 351 26.98 -22.03 -115.12
N GLN A 352 27.66 -21.38 -116.07
CA GLN A 352 27.23 -21.04 -117.43
C GLN A 352 26.51 -22.21 -118.15
N HIS A 353 25.57 -21.85 -119.03
CA HIS A 353 24.94 -22.64 -120.11
C HIS A 353 25.96 -23.43 -120.98
N PRO A 354 25.62 -24.58 -121.63
CA PRO A 354 24.48 -24.73 -122.57
C PRO A 354 23.74 -26.10 -122.60
N THR A 355 22.64 -26.13 -123.38
CA THR A 355 21.78 -27.27 -123.80
C THR A 355 22.49 -28.19 -124.83
N PRO A 356 21.90 -29.28 -125.43
CA PRO A 356 20.64 -30.04 -125.20
C PRO A 356 20.83 -31.59 -125.15
N SER A 357 19.84 -32.38 -124.72
CA SER A 357 19.35 -33.59 -125.44
C SER A 357 18.37 -34.46 -124.62
N SER A 358 17.56 -35.19 -125.37
CA SER A 358 16.50 -36.14 -125.05
C SER A 358 16.68 -37.09 -123.85
N LYS A 359 15.57 -37.40 -123.15
CA LYS A 359 15.00 -38.75 -122.88
C LYS A 359 13.85 -38.64 -121.84
N CYS A 360 12.68 -39.25 -122.12
CA CYS A 360 12.05 -40.35 -121.33
C CYS A 360 12.24 -40.22 -119.81
N SER A 361 11.24 -40.21 -118.93
CA SER A 361 10.13 -41.17 -118.74
C SER A 361 9.31 -40.76 -117.47
N PRO A 362 8.24 -41.49 -117.05
CA PRO A 362 6.99 -40.93 -116.53
C PRO A 362 6.96 -40.62 -115.02
N ILE A 363 5.94 -39.85 -114.66
CA ILE A 363 5.47 -39.58 -113.29
C ILE A 363 5.32 -40.90 -112.52
N LEU A 364 6.17 -41.10 -111.50
CA LEU A 364 5.99 -42.14 -110.49
C LEU A 364 5.02 -41.61 -109.43
N PHE A 365 3.77 -42.07 -109.49
CA PHE A 365 2.92 -42.16 -108.31
C PHE A 365 3.51 -43.23 -107.38
N TYR A 366 4.06 -42.81 -106.24
CA TYR A 366 4.32 -43.73 -105.14
C TYR A 366 2.98 -43.99 -104.44
N ASP A 367 2.31 -45.08 -104.83
CA ASP A 367 1.31 -45.73 -103.98
C ASP A 367 2.03 -46.24 -102.73
N THR A 368 1.93 -45.46 -101.65
CA THR A 368 2.47 -45.83 -100.35
C THR A 368 1.46 -46.80 -99.75
N TYR A 369 1.75 -48.09 -99.82
CA TYR A 369 0.96 -49.13 -99.15
C TYR A 369 1.16 -48.97 -97.63
N ILE A 370 0.35 -48.11 -97.00
CA ILE A 370 0.36 -47.91 -95.55
C ILE A 370 -0.22 -49.17 -94.91
N ASP A 371 0.62 -49.89 -94.16
CA ASP A 371 0.25 -51.09 -93.43
C ASP A 371 -0.84 -50.75 -92.40
N SER A 372 -2.06 -51.23 -92.66
CA SER A 372 -3.27 -51.00 -91.86
C SER A 372 -3.10 -51.37 -90.39
N LYS A 373 -2.18 -52.30 -90.07
CA LYS A 373 -1.89 -52.71 -88.68
C LYS A 373 -1.14 -51.64 -87.89
N VAL A 374 -0.25 -50.88 -88.53
CA VAL A 374 0.51 -49.80 -87.88
C VAL A 374 -0.41 -48.63 -87.56
N VAL A 375 -1.27 -48.24 -88.51
CA VAL A 375 -2.27 -47.18 -88.31
C VAL A 375 -3.26 -47.54 -87.19
N LYS A 376 -3.68 -48.82 -87.10
CA LYS A 376 -4.56 -49.31 -86.02
C LYS A 376 -3.89 -49.18 -84.65
N SER A 377 -2.62 -49.60 -84.53
CA SER A 377 -1.84 -49.51 -83.29
C SER A 377 -1.62 -48.06 -82.82
N ASP A 378 -1.37 -47.14 -83.76
CA ASP A 378 -1.19 -45.72 -83.43
C ASP A 378 -2.51 -45.07 -82.96
N ILE A 379 -3.64 -45.46 -83.54
CA ILE A 379 -4.97 -45.01 -83.09
C ILE A 379 -5.29 -45.57 -81.69
N ASP A 380 -5.00 -46.85 -81.44
CA ASP A 380 -5.29 -47.50 -80.15
C ASP A 380 -4.38 -46.93 -79.03
N SER A 381 -3.11 -46.65 -79.30
CA SER A 381 -2.20 -46.01 -78.34
C SER A 381 -2.57 -44.56 -78.06
N ARG A 382 -2.98 -43.80 -79.09
CA ARG A 382 -3.47 -42.42 -78.93
C ARG A 382 -4.75 -42.37 -78.10
N THR A 383 -5.71 -43.24 -78.38
CA THR A 383 -6.97 -43.31 -77.60
C THR A 383 -6.73 -43.78 -76.16
N ALA A 384 -5.77 -44.67 -75.92
CA ALA A 384 -5.34 -45.04 -74.56
C ALA A 384 -4.72 -43.84 -73.81
N SER A 385 -3.84 -43.09 -74.45
CA SER A 385 -3.23 -41.87 -73.87
C SER A 385 -4.28 -40.79 -73.58
N GLU A 386 -5.25 -40.60 -74.48
CA GLU A 386 -6.37 -39.66 -74.28
C GLU A 386 -7.25 -40.07 -73.08
N ARG A 387 -7.52 -41.36 -72.90
CA ARG A 387 -8.24 -41.86 -71.72
C ARG A 387 -7.47 -41.66 -70.42
N GLU A 388 -6.16 -41.92 -70.43
CA GLU A 388 -5.31 -41.68 -69.26
C GLU A 388 -5.23 -40.20 -68.89
N ASN A 389 -5.14 -39.31 -69.88
CA ASN A 389 -5.14 -37.86 -69.67
C ASN A 389 -6.49 -37.36 -69.14
N ARG A 390 -7.62 -37.88 -69.64
CA ARG A 390 -8.95 -37.58 -69.07
C ARG A 390 -9.03 -38.01 -67.61
N LYS A 391 -8.60 -39.24 -67.30
CA LYS A 391 -8.58 -39.74 -65.92
C LYS A 391 -7.73 -38.85 -64.99
N LYS A 392 -6.53 -38.43 -65.43
CA LYS A 392 -5.68 -37.51 -64.67
C LYS A 392 -6.33 -36.13 -64.47
N GLN A 393 -7.08 -35.63 -65.46
CA GLN A 393 -7.84 -34.39 -65.30
C GLN A 393 -8.99 -34.57 -64.30
N ASP A 394 -9.75 -35.65 -64.39
CA ASP A 394 -10.86 -35.96 -63.47
C ASP A 394 -10.34 -36.12 -62.03
N ASP A 395 -9.23 -36.80 -61.83
CA ASP A 395 -8.58 -36.95 -60.51
C ASP A 395 -8.12 -35.59 -59.94
N ARG A 396 -7.60 -34.69 -60.79
CA ARG A 396 -7.24 -33.31 -60.40
C ARG A 396 -8.47 -32.48 -60.04
N PHE A 397 -9.56 -32.58 -60.82
CA PHE A 397 -10.82 -31.90 -60.52
C PHE A 397 -11.42 -32.39 -59.21
N LYS A 398 -11.37 -33.70 -58.96
CA LYS A 398 -11.82 -34.29 -57.71
C LYS A 398 -11.00 -33.79 -56.51
N ALA A 399 -9.66 -33.82 -56.61
CA ALA A 399 -8.79 -33.31 -55.55
C ALA A 399 -9.02 -31.81 -55.28
N MET A 400 -9.26 -31.01 -56.32
CA MET A 400 -9.59 -29.60 -56.18
C MET A 400 -10.95 -29.39 -55.48
N ASN A 401 -11.98 -30.17 -55.84
CA ASN A 401 -13.28 -30.11 -55.17
C ASN A 401 -13.17 -30.53 -53.69
N ASP A 402 -12.41 -31.58 -53.38
CA ASP A 402 -12.16 -32.00 -52.00
C ASP A 402 -11.45 -30.90 -51.19
N ALA A 403 -10.49 -30.19 -51.79
CA ALA A 403 -9.82 -29.06 -51.16
C ALA A 403 -10.76 -27.86 -50.92
N VAL A 404 -11.65 -27.58 -51.88
CA VAL A 404 -12.66 -26.50 -51.75
C VAL A 404 -13.64 -26.81 -50.62
N GLU A 405 -14.14 -28.05 -50.52
CA GLU A 405 -15.03 -28.44 -49.42
C GLU A 405 -14.29 -28.44 -48.06
N ALA A 406 -13.04 -28.88 -48.01
CA ALA A 406 -12.24 -28.76 -46.78
C ALA A 406 -12.07 -27.30 -46.33
N MET A 407 -11.81 -26.37 -47.26
CA MET A 407 -11.73 -24.94 -46.94
C MET A 407 -13.07 -24.38 -46.43
N LYS A 408 -14.19 -24.81 -47.00
CA LYS A 408 -15.53 -24.39 -46.58
C LYS A 408 -15.86 -24.87 -45.16
N VAL A 409 -15.54 -26.12 -44.83
CA VAL A 409 -15.68 -26.67 -43.48
C VAL A 409 -14.81 -25.89 -42.47
N LEU A 410 -13.57 -25.58 -42.84
CA LEU A 410 -12.65 -24.82 -41.98
C LEU A 410 -13.17 -23.39 -41.75
N GLN A 411 -13.64 -22.71 -42.80
CA GLN A 411 -14.25 -21.39 -42.70
C GLN A 411 -15.49 -21.40 -41.80
N GLN A 412 -16.34 -22.42 -41.90
CA GLN A 412 -17.52 -22.55 -41.05
C GLN A 412 -17.15 -22.78 -39.59
N THR A 413 -16.11 -23.60 -39.34
CA THR A 413 -15.58 -23.86 -38.00
C THR A 413 -15.04 -22.58 -37.36
N ASP A 414 -14.28 -21.78 -38.12
CA ASP A 414 -13.73 -20.52 -37.63
C ASP A 414 -14.81 -19.47 -37.36
N LYS A 415 -15.86 -19.41 -38.19
CA LYS A 415 -17.04 -18.58 -37.93
C LYS A 415 -17.70 -18.94 -36.59
N THR A 416 -17.87 -20.24 -36.30
CA THR A 416 -18.45 -20.70 -35.03
C THR A 416 -17.55 -20.35 -33.84
N LYS A 417 -16.25 -20.63 -33.93
CA LYS A 417 -15.28 -20.26 -32.88
C LYS A 417 -15.24 -18.76 -32.62
N ASN A 418 -15.29 -17.94 -33.67
CA ASN A 418 -15.32 -16.49 -33.53
C ASN A 418 -16.63 -16.04 -32.88
N LYS A 419 -17.77 -16.61 -33.25
CA LYS A 419 -19.06 -16.33 -32.60
C LYS A 419 -19.02 -16.64 -31.10
N GLU A 420 -18.46 -17.79 -30.71
CA GLU A 420 -18.28 -18.14 -29.29
C GLU A 420 -17.34 -17.17 -28.56
N ARG A 421 -16.25 -16.74 -29.21
CA ARG A 421 -15.34 -15.73 -28.64
C ARG A 421 -16.05 -14.39 -28.43
N PHE A 422 -16.82 -13.92 -29.41
CA PHE A 422 -17.60 -12.69 -29.28
C PHE A 422 -18.64 -12.79 -28.17
N GLN A 423 -19.31 -13.95 -28.04
CA GLN A 423 -20.24 -14.19 -26.95
C GLN A 423 -19.55 -14.10 -25.58
N LYS A 424 -18.40 -14.75 -25.40
CA LYS A 424 -17.62 -14.67 -24.16
C LYS A 424 -17.14 -13.24 -23.86
N ILE A 425 -16.74 -12.49 -24.87
CA ILE A 425 -16.37 -11.07 -24.72
C ILE A 425 -17.57 -10.25 -24.26
N ASN A 426 -18.75 -10.45 -24.85
CA ASN A 426 -19.96 -9.74 -24.46
C ASN A 426 -20.39 -10.08 -23.02
N GLU A 427 -20.29 -11.35 -22.61
CA GLU A 427 -20.55 -11.77 -21.22
C GLU A 427 -19.56 -11.14 -20.23
N ALA A 428 -18.27 -11.07 -20.60
CA ALA A 428 -17.25 -10.40 -19.81
C ALA A 428 -17.48 -8.88 -19.72
N LEU A 429 -17.92 -8.24 -20.81
CA LEU A 429 -18.27 -6.83 -20.84
C LEU A 429 -19.48 -6.53 -19.94
N ALA A 430 -20.54 -7.34 -20.02
CA ALA A 430 -21.71 -7.18 -19.13
C ALA A 430 -21.32 -7.34 -17.65
N THR A 431 -20.41 -8.27 -17.34
CA THR A 431 -19.89 -8.46 -15.99
C THR A 431 -19.07 -7.25 -15.52
N LEU A 432 -18.25 -6.68 -16.40
CA LEU A 432 -17.47 -5.47 -16.12
C LEU A 432 -18.38 -4.26 -15.87
N GLU A 433 -19.39 -4.06 -16.70
CA GLU A 433 -20.39 -2.98 -16.54
C GLU A 433 -21.08 -3.09 -15.17
N HIS A 434 -21.52 -4.29 -14.78
CA HIS A 434 -22.12 -4.51 -13.47
C HIS A 434 -21.15 -4.24 -12.31
N HIS A 435 -19.87 -4.61 -12.44
CA HIS A 435 -18.86 -4.28 -11.44
C HIS A 435 -18.58 -2.78 -11.34
N LEU A 436 -18.57 -2.06 -12.45
CA LEU A 436 -18.43 -0.60 -12.47
C LEU A 436 -19.64 0.07 -11.80
N GLU A 437 -20.87 -0.39 -12.09
CA GLU A 437 -22.08 0.14 -11.45
C GLU A 437 -22.08 -0.09 -9.92
N ILE A 438 -21.64 -1.28 -9.46
CA ILE A 438 -21.45 -1.54 -8.03
C ILE A 438 -20.36 -0.66 -7.44
N GLY A 439 -19.26 -0.46 -8.17
CA GLY A 439 -18.16 0.41 -7.77
C GLY A 439 -18.64 1.84 -7.54
N ASP A 440 -19.39 2.39 -8.49
CA ASP A 440 -19.96 3.73 -8.44
C ASP A 440 -20.89 3.90 -7.24
N LYS A 441 -21.83 2.96 -7.04
CA LYS A 441 -22.72 2.93 -5.86
C LYS A 441 -21.95 2.87 -4.53
N LYS A 442 -20.79 2.21 -4.49
CA LYS A 442 -19.94 2.16 -3.29
C LYS A 442 -19.21 3.48 -3.06
N VAL A 443 -18.69 4.10 -4.11
CA VAL A 443 -18.06 5.42 -4.05
C VAL A 443 -19.07 6.45 -3.54
N ASP A 444 -20.29 6.46 -4.09
CA ASP A 444 -21.37 7.34 -3.62
C ASP A 444 -21.68 7.15 -2.13
N LYS A 445 -21.74 5.91 -1.65
CA LYS A 445 -21.96 5.64 -0.23
C LYS A 445 -20.82 6.16 0.65
N ILE A 446 -19.57 5.98 0.21
CA ILE A 446 -18.39 6.46 0.95
C ILE A 446 -18.36 7.98 0.96
N VAL A 447 -18.56 8.63 -0.18
CA VAL A 447 -18.59 10.09 -0.31
C VAL A 447 -19.73 10.67 0.53
N ASN A 448 -20.92 10.08 0.48
CA ASN A 448 -22.03 10.54 1.32
C ASN A 448 -21.77 10.33 2.82
N ALA A 449 -21.17 9.21 3.22
CA ALA A 449 -20.79 8.98 4.61
C ALA A 449 -19.75 10.01 5.09
N GLU A 450 -18.76 10.33 4.27
CA GLU A 450 -17.76 11.37 4.54
C GLU A 450 -18.38 12.76 4.64
N ILE A 451 -19.30 13.12 3.73
CA ILE A 451 -20.05 14.38 3.80
C ILE A 451 -20.84 14.47 5.11
N GLN A 452 -21.49 13.40 5.54
CA GLN A 452 -22.24 13.38 6.80
C GLN A 452 -21.30 13.47 8.02
N ALA A 453 -20.16 12.79 8.00
CA ALA A 453 -19.16 12.88 9.06
C ALA A 453 -18.62 14.31 9.20
N ARG A 454 -18.34 14.99 8.08
CA ARG A 454 -17.92 16.40 8.08
C ARG A 454 -19.00 17.33 8.60
N LYS A 455 -20.26 17.15 8.17
CA LYS A 455 -21.40 17.92 8.69
C LYS A 455 -21.58 17.74 10.19
N LEU A 456 -21.44 16.52 10.70
CA LEU A 456 -21.53 16.25 12.13
C LEU A 456 -20.37 16.91 12.89
N HIS A 457 -19.16 16.82 12.37
CA HIS A 457 -17.98 17.47 12.95
C HIS A 457 -18.13 18.99 12.97
N GLU A 458 -18.54 19.60 11.86
CA GLU A 458 -18.82 21.05 11.76
C GLU A 458 -19.89 21.47 12.77
N LYS A 459 -20.99 20.72 12.87
CA LYS A 459 -22.04 20.97 13.87
C LYS A 459 -21.50 20.90 15.30
N ALA A 460 -20.65 19.92 15.60
CA ALA A 460 -20.03 19.80 16.92
C ALA A 460 -19.06 20.95 17.23
N LEU A 461 -18.34 21.45 16.22
CA LEU A 461 -17.48 22.62 16.37
C LEU A 461 -18.28 23.90 16.62
N LEU A 462 -19.36 24.12 15.85
CA LEU A 462 -20.24 25.26 16.05
C LEU A 462 -20.88 25.23 17.45
N ALA A 463 -21.28 24.05 17.95
CA ALA A 463 -21.80 23.90 19.31
C ALA A 463 -20.74 24.26 20.38
N LYS A 464 -19.48 23.84 20.21
CA LYS A 464 -18.39 24.23 21.11
C LYS A 464 -18.07 25.72 21.04
N MET A 465 -18.15 26.32 19.85
CA MET A 465 -17.98 27.76 19.66
C MET A 465 -19.06 28.54 20.39
N GLN A 466 -20.32 28.11 20.28
CA GLN A 466 -21.44 28.69 21.03
C GLN A 466 -21.23 28.57 22.56
N GLU A 467 -20.78 27.41 23.05
CA GLU A 467 -20.49 27.24 24.48
C GLU A 467 -19.40 28.19 24.98
N LEU A 468 -18.37 28.42 24.16
CA LEU A 468 -17.31 29.39 24.46
C LEU A 468 -17.84 30.81 24.48
N GLU A 469 -18.65 31.19 23.49
CA GLU A 469 -19.33 32.50 23.45
C GLU A 469 -20.18 32.70 24.71
N ASP A 470 -20.98 31.71 25.11
CA ASP A 470 -21.80 31.77 26.32
C ASP A 470 -20.96 31.92 27.60
N ARG A 471 -19.81 31.24 27.69
CA ARG A 471 -18.88 31.36 28.84
C ARG A 471 -18.22 32.73 28.89
N VAL A 472 -17.77 33.26 27.75
CA VAL A 472 -17.19 34.60 27.65
C VAL A 472 -18.24 35.65 28.00
N ASN A 473 -19.45 35.53 27.48
CA ASN A 473 -20.56 36.43 27.79
C ASN A 473 -20.87 36.42 29.29
N LYS A 474 -20.96 35.24 29.92
CA LYS A 474 -21.14 35.14 31.39
C LYS A 474 -20.01 35.80 32.19
N TYR A 475 -18.78 35.67 31.72
CA TYR A 475 -17.64 36.33 32.36
C TYR A 475 -17.74 37.85 32.24
N LEU A 476 -18.06 38.35 31.04
CA LEU A 476 -18.26 39.78 30.78
C LEU A 476 -19.41 40.35 31.62
N ASP A 477 -20.54 39.65 31.71
CA ASP A 477 -21.69 40.04 32.54
C ASP A 477 -21.30 40.11 34.03
N GLY A 478 -20.57 39.10 34.52
CA GLY A 478 -20.05 39.10 35.88
C GLY A 478 -19.07 40.23 36.15
N LEU A 479 -18.24 40.58 35.16
CA LEU A 479 -17.25 41.63 35.26
C LEU A 479 -17.92 43.02 35.22
N ASN A 480 -18.91 43.22 34.34
CA ASN A 480 -19.76 44.42 34.34
C ASN A 480 -20.46 44.60 35.69
N LYS A 481 -21.03 43.54 36.26
CA LYS A 481 -21.64 43.58 37.59
C LYS A 481 -20.63 43.92 38.69
N ALA A 482 -19.42 43.38 38.63
CA ALA A 482 -18.36 43.73 39.58
C ALA A 482 -17.94 45.20 39.45
N ILE A 483 -17.84 45.73 38.22
CA ILE A 483 -17.59 47.15 37.97
C ILE A 483 -18.72 48.02 38.53
N GLU A 484 -19.99 47.64 38.31
CA GLU A 484 -21.14 48.34 38.88
C GLU A 484 -21.11 48.32 40.41
N ASP A 485 -20.87 47.17 41.03
CA ASP A 485 -20.77 47.01 42.49
C ASP A 485 -19.61 47.84 43.09
N ALA A 486 -18.48 47.93 42.38
CA ALA A 486 -17.35 48.77 42.78
C ALA A 486 -17.67 50.26 42.64
N SER A 487 -18.33 50.65 41.54
CA SER A 487 -18.76 52.03 41.31
C SER A 487 -19.82 52.49 42.32
N ALA A 488 -20.60 51.55 42.87
CA ALA A 488 -21.56 51.77 43.95
C ALA A 488 -20.91 51.81 45.36
N GLY A 489 -19.60 51.67 45.47
CA GLY A 489 -18.85 51.84 46.73
C GLY A 489 -18.86 50.62 47.67
N LYS A 490 -19.13 49.40 47.18
CA LYS A 490 -19.01 48.19 47.99
C LYS A 490 -17.52 47.85 48.21
N GLU A 491 -17.09 47.65 49.45
CA GLU A 491 -15.67 47.39 49.78
C GLU A 491 -15.21 45.94 49.49
N ASN A 492 -16.15 45.00 49.27
CA ASN A 492 -15.86 43.57 49.07
C ASN A 492 -16.34 43.06 47.70
N VAL A 493 -15.89 43.69 46.62
CA VAL A 493 -16.25 43.27 45.25
C VAL A 493 -15.41 42.06 44.83
N LYS A 494 -16.09 40.94 44.52
CA LYS A 494 -15.44 39.72 44.04
C LYS A 494 -15.38 39.75 42.51
N VAL A 495 -14.18 39.98 41.97
CA VAL A 495 -13.94 39.91 40.52
C VAL A 495 -14.10 38.46 40.05
N PRO A 496 -14.95 38.18 39.05
CA PRO A 496 -15.01 36.84 38.48
C PRO A 496 -13.68 36.48 37.85
N THR A 497 -13.28 35.20 37.96
CA THR A 497 -12.05 34.67 37.37
C THR A 497 -12.39 33.85 36.14
N LEU A 498 -11.76 34.18 35.01
CA LEU A 498 -11.88 33.39 33.79
C LEU A 498 -10.94 32.19 33.91
N ASP A 499 -11.49 30.99 33.85
CA ASP A 499 -10.68 29.77 33.75
C ASP A 499 -10.07 29.70 32.34
N THR A 500 -8.87 30.25 32.21
CA THR A 500 -8.11 30.29 30.95
C THR A 500 -7.75 28.92 30.44
N ASP A 501 -7.64 27.92 31.32
CA ASP A 501 -7.30 26.55 30.93
C ASP A 501 -8.50 25.85 30.30
N ALA A 502 -9.70 26.05 30.84
CA ALA A 502 -10.93 25.57 30.24
C ALA A 502 -11.24 26.22 28.87
N VAL A 503 -10.80 27.46 28.64
CA VAL A 503 -10.91 28.16 27.35
C VAL A 503 -9.81 27.73 26.36
N CYS A 504 -8.58 27.50 26.84
CA CYS A 504 -7.45 27.09 26.00
C CYS A 504 -7.47 25.60 25.59
N LEU A 505 -8.02 24.71 26.42
CA LEU A 505 -8.06 23.26 26.17
C LEU A 505 -8.83 22.87 24.90
N ILE A 506 -9.73 23.72 24.41
CA ILE A 506 -10.51 23.44 23.19
C ILE A 506 -9.67 23.70 21.93
N ARG A 507 -8.73 24.66 21.96
CA ARG A 507 -7.86 25.00 20.82
C ARG A 507 -6.83 23.90 20.49
N LEU A 508 -6.53 23.03 21.46
CA LEU A 508 -5.63 21.88 21.30
C LEU A 508 -6.33 20.59 20.87
N SER A 509 -7.67 20.56 20.79
CA SER A 509 -8.42 19.40 20.30
C SER A 509 -8.54 19.33 18.77
N GLN A 510 -7.74 20.11 18.03
CA GLN A 510 -7.86 20.31 16.58
C GLN A 510 -6.54 20.15 15.76
N ILE A 511 -5.51 19.50 16.31
CA ILE A 511 -4.39 18.95 15.52
C ILE A 511 -4.32 17.46 15.84
#